data_AF-A0A2M7L7U7-F1
#
_entry.id   AF-A0A2M7L7U7-F1
#
_cell.length_a   1.000
_cell.length_b   1.000
_cell.length_c   1.000
_cell.angle_alpha   90.00
_cell.angle_beta   90.00
_cell.angle_gamma   90.00
#
_symmetry.space_group_name_H-M   'P 1'
#
loop_
_entity.id
_entity.type
_entity.pdbx_description
1 polymer ?
#
loop_
_entity_poly.entity_id
_entity_poly.type
_entity_poly.pdbx_seq_one_letter_code
_entity_poly.pdbx_strand_id
1 'polypeptide(L)'
;MSKVQSLPGVFPLHEDKDFLAESEWVIFKLLCRPVSSFADSDAAELSANTGNQVSPERCDELIRIVRIHQLEGLGSWIARILAQAGLSERDMLELPADAITERVNNRLGYRLCNDATSRAIATLQLQWQEARTVQQP
;
A
#
# COMPACT_ATOMS: atom_id res chain seq x y z
N MET A 1 14.45 10.84 -5.50
CA MET A 1 14.06 10.34 -6.85
C MET A 1 14.75 9.00 -7.09
N SER A 2 14.30 7.96 -6.39
CA SER A 2 14.75 6.59 -6.65
C SER A 2 14.30 6.17 -8.05
N LYS A 3 15.24 6.11 -9.00
CA LYS A 3 15.02 5.51 -10.33
C LYS A 3 14.96 3.99 -10.18
N VAL A 4 13.84 3.47 -9.69
CA VAL A 4 13.53 2.05 -9.81
C VAL A 4 13.20 1.80 -11.28
N GLN A 5 14.22 1.42 -12.05
CA GLN A 5 14.03 1.01 -13.44
C GLN A 5 13.08 -0.19 -13.46
N SER A 6 12.03 -0.12 -14.28
CA SER A 6 11.15 -1.23 -14.60
C SER A 6 11.96 -2.32 -15.30
N LEU A 7 12.58 -3.21 -14.52
CA LEU A 7 13.29 -4.37 -15.04
C LEU A 7 12.27 -5.27 -15.79
N PRO A 8 12.62 -5.83 -16.96
CA PRO A 8 11.71 -6.67 -17.73
C PRO A 8 11.17 -7.82 -16.87
N GLY A 9 9.85 -7.94 -16.77
CA GLY A 9 9.17 -8.97 -15.99
C GLY A 9 8.96 -8.66 -14.51
N VAL A 10 9.42 -7.52 -13.98
CA VAL A 10 9.07 -7.09 -12.61
C VAL A 10 7.66 -6.50 -12.59
N PHE A 11 6.87 -6.81 -11.55
CA PHE A 11 5.60 -6.13 -11.33
C PHE A 11 5.83 -4.61 -11.20
N PRO A 12 5.04 -3.74 -11.84
CA PRO A 12 5.29 -2.29 -11.84
C PRO A 12 5.00 -1.68 -10.47
N LEU A 13 6.01 -1.71 -9.59
CA LEU A 13 5.91 -1.28 -8.20
C LEU A 13 5.54 0.19 -8.03
N HIS A 14 5.85 1.05 -8.99
CA HIS A 14 5.65 2.50 -8.93
C HIS A 14 4.37 2.98 -9.63
N GLU A 15 3.59 2.08 -10.23
CA GLU A 15 2.41 2.46 -11.01
C GLU A 15 1.23 2.80 -10.10
N ASP A 16 0.62 3.96 -10.38
CA ASP A 16 -0.59 4.41 -9.70
C ASP A 16 -1.85 4.00 -10.46
N LYS A 17 -2.83 3.48 -9.73
CA LYS A 17 -4.19 3.19 -10.22
C LYS A 17 -5.23 3.61 -9.20
N ASP A 18 -6.42 3.95 -9.69
CA ASP A 18 -7.56 4.20 -8.82
C ASP A 18 -7.90 2.94 -8.02
N PHE A 19 -8.01 3.11 -6.70
CA PHE A 19 -8.32 2.03 -5.76
C PHE A 19 -9.63 2.22 -5.01
N LEU A 20 -10.27 3.38 -5.17
CA LEU A 20 -11.63 3.64 -4.71
C LEU A 20 -12.62 3.17 -5.76
N ALA A 21 -13.71 2.56 -5.34
CA ALA A 21 -14.90 2.43 -6.16
C ALA A 21 -15.52 3.82 -6.39
N GLU A 22 -16.27 3.98 -7.49
CA GLU A 22 -16.90 5.26 -7.82
C GLU A 22 -17.80 5.79 -6.69
N SER A 23 -18.58 4.91 -6.05
CA SER A 23 -19.41 5.26 -4.90
C SER A 23 -18.58 5.74 -3.71
N GLU A 24 -17.48 5.05 -3.38
CA GLU A 24 -16.56 5.44 -2.30
C GLU A 24 -15.96 6.82 -2.57
N TRP A 25 -15.51 7.05 -3.81
CA TRP A 25 -14.96 8.33 -4.23
C TRP A 25 -15.96 9.48 -4.07
N VAL A 26 -17.22 9.28 -4.52
CA VAL A 26 -18.28 10.29 -4.36
C VAL A 26 -18.52 10.58 -2.87
N ILE A 27 -18.64 9.55 -2.03
CA ILE A 27 -18.88 9.70 -0.59
C ILE A 27 -17.75 10.52 0.06
N PHE A 28 -16.48 10.12 -0.12
CA PHE A 28 -15.37 10.82 0.52
C PHE A 28 -15.16 12.24 -0.02
N LYS A 29 -15.50 12.48 -1.30
CA LYS A 29 -15.48 13.82 -1.89
C LYS A 29 -16.55 14.72 -1.26
N LEU A 30 -17.76 14.23 -1.02
CA LEU A 30 -18.82 14.99 -0.35
C LEU A 30 -18.49 15.30 1.12
N LEU A 31 -17.74 14.42 1.77
CA LEU A 31 -17.22 14.65 3.12
C LEU A 31 -16.00 15.59 3.15
N CYS A 32 -15.57 16.11 2.00
CA CYS A 32 -14.36 16.92 1.85
C CYS A 32 -13.11 16.26 2.44
N ARG A 33 -13.04 14.91 2.42
CA ARG A 33 -11.96 14.15 3.05
C ARG A 33 -10.99 13.65 1.98
N PRO A 34 -9.81 14.29 1.82
CA PRO A 34 -8.85 13.87 0.80
C PRO A 34 -8.28 12.50 1.13
N VAL A 35 -8.02 11.67 0.11
CA VAL A 35 -7.55 10.29 0.28
C VAL A 35 -6.27 10.19 1.09
N SER A 36 -5.35 11.15 0.93
CA SER A 36 -4.11 11.21 1.71
C SER A 36 -4.33 11.31 3.22
N SER A 37 -5.45 11.90 3.67
CA SER A 37 -5.79 12.02 5.10
C SER A 37 -6.24 10.70 5.74
N PHE A 38 -6.49 9.66 4.95
CA PHE A 38 -6.92 8.38 5.51
C PHE A 38 -5.83 7.75 6.38
N ALA A 39 -4.54 8.01 6.09
CA ALA A 39 -3.43 7.45 6.85
C ALA A 39 -3.52 7.73 8.37
N ASP A 40 -4.10 8.86 8.76
CA ASP A 40 -4.21 9.28 10.16
C ASP A 40 -5.57 8.94 10.79
N SER A 41 -6.44 8.25 10.05
CA SER A 41 -7.81 7.96 10.48
C SER A 41 -7.90 6.63 11.24
N ASP A 42 -8.90 6.54 12.12
CA ASP A 42 -9.41 5.26 12.62
C ASP A 42 -10.48 4.68 11.66
N ALA A 43 -10.49 3.36 11.50
CA ALA A 43 -11.37 2.70 10.54
C ALA A 43 -12.86 2.80 10.93
N ALA A 44 -13.18 2.68 12.22
CA ALA A 44 -14.55 2.78 12.71
C ALA A 44 -15.05 4.22 12.63
N GLU A 45 -14.20 5.20 12.97
CA GLU A 45 -14.52 6.61 12.83
C GLU A 45 -14.72 7.01 11.35
N LEU A 46 -13.82 6.56 10.46
CA LEU A 46 -13.92 6.84 9.04
C LEU A 46 -15.22 6.26 8.45
N SER A 47 -15.58 5.03 8.84
CA SER A 47 -16.85 4.41 8.46
C SER A 47 -18.06 5.20 8.98
N ALA A 48 -18.07 5.58 10.25
CA ALA A 48 -19.14 6.38 10.85
C ALA A 48 -19.35 7.71 10.13
N ASN A 49 -18.27 8.39 9.74
CA ASN A 49 -18.32 9.63 8.97
C ASN A 49 -18.98 9.47 7.59
N THR A 50 -18.94 8.27 7.01
CA THR A 50 -19.68 7.95 5.76
C THR A 50 -21.16 7.66 5.99
N GLY A 51 -21.66 7.75 7.22
CA GLY A 51 -22.98 7.21 7.58
C GLY A 51 -23.03 5.69 7.44
N ASN A 52 -21.90 5.01 7.67
CA ASN A 52 -21.72 3.56 7.51
C ASN A 52 -21.95 3.04 6.07
N GLN A 53 -21.85 3.91 5.06
CA GLN A 53 -21.94 3.50 3.65
C GLN A 53 -20.68 2.78 3.16
N VAL A 54 -19.52 3.08 3.76
CA VAL A 54 -18.29 2.31 3.62
C VAL A 54 -18.05 1.57 4.92
N SER A 55 -17.87 0.25 4.86
CA SER A 55 -17.73 -0.58 6.07
C SER A 55 -16.41 -0.31 6.79
N PRO A 56 -16.31 -0.57 8.12
CA PRO A 56 -15.06 -0.44 8.85
C PRO A 56 -13.92 -1.27 8.26
N GLU A 57 -14.21 -2.47 7.77
CA GLU A 57 -13.20 -3.36 7.16
C GLU A 57 -12.65 -2.76 5.86
N ARG A 58 -13.52 -2.16 5.05
CA ARG A 58 -13.09 -1.47 3.83
C ARG A 58 -12.34 -0.18 4.16
N CYS A 59 -12.77 0.58 5.16
CA CYS A 59 -12.04 1.74 5.66
C CYS A 59 -10.64 1.35 6.15
N ASP A 60 -10.50 0.26 6.90
CA ASP A 60 -9.20 -0.28 7.32
C ASP A 60 -8.32 -0.65 6.12
N GLU A 61 -8.89 -1.33 5.11
CA GLU A 61 -8.15 -1.61 3.87
C GLU A 61 -7.69 -0.31 3.19
N LEU A 62 -8.56 0.69 3.03
CA LEU A 62 -8.21 1.97 2.42
C LEU A 62 -7.09 2.70 3.19
N ILE A 63 -7.15 2.69 4.52
CA ILE A 63 -6.10 3.25 5.39
C ILE A 63 -4.78 2.52 5.14
N ARG A 64 -4.78 1.19 5.09
CA ARG A 64 -3.58 0.39 4.79
C ARG A 64 -3.02 0.69 3.41
N ILE A 65 -3.86 0.82 2.38
CA ILE A 65 -3.43 1.20 1.03
C ILE A 65 -2.69 2.54 1.07
N VAL A 66 -3.27 3.55 1.71
CA VAL A 66 -2.68 4.89 1.77
C VAL A 66 -1.36 4.89 2.54
N ARG A 67 -1.28 4.20 3.68
CA ARG A 67 -0.03 4.09 4.45
C ARG A 67 1.08 3.37 3.67
N ILE A 68 0.76 2.29 2.97
CA ILE A 68 1.75 1.58 2.15
C ILE A 68 2.19 2.46 0.96
N HIS A 69 1.27 3.18 0.33
CA HIS A 69 1.59 4.07 -0.79
C HIS A 69 2.45 5.28 -0.38
N GLN A 70 2.43 5.68 0.90
CA GLN A 70 3.32 6.72 1.42
C GLN A 70 4.79 6.27 1.50
N LEU A 71 5.08 4.97 1.38
CA LEU A 71 6.45 4.47 1.28
C LEU A 71 7.04 4.82 -0.09
N GLU A 72 8.15 5.57 -0.12
CA GLU A 72 8.77 6.03 -1.37
C GLU A 72 9.10 4.84 -2.27
N GLY A 73 8.65 4.91 -3.53
CA GLY A 73 8.87 3.86 -4.54
C GLY A 73 7.70 2.90 -4.75
N LEU A 74 6.65 2.96 -3.93
CA LEU A 74 5.42 2.20 -4.11
C LEU A 74 4.28 3.07 -4.65
N GLY A 75 3.75 2.70 -5.81
CA GLY A 75 2.53 3.25 -6.37
C GLY A 75 1.29 2.65 -5.74
N SER A 76 0.15 3.30 -5.95
CA SER A 76 -1.12 2.90 -5.33
C SER A 76 -1.61 1.52 -5.81
N TRP A 77 -1.18 1.04 -6.98
CA TRP A 77 -1.59 -0.26 -7.49
C TRP A 77 -1.01 -1.42 -6.66
N ILE A 78 0.30 -1.44 -6.42
CA ILE A 78 0.90 -2.48 -5.57
C ILE A 78 0.47 -2.32 -4.12
N ALA A 79 0.33 -1.08 -3.63
CA ALA A 79 -0.15 -0.82 -2.27
C ALA A 79 -1.53 -1.46 -2.03
N ARG A 80 -2.44 -1.34 -3.01
CA ARG A 80 -3.74 -2.04 -3.00
C ARG A 80 -3.59 -3.55 -2.86
N ILE A 81 -2.74 -4.16 -3.68
CA ILE A 81 -2.56 -5.62 -3.70
C ILE A 81 -1.96 -6.11 -2.37
N LEU A 82 -0.99 -5.37 -1.82
CA LEU A 82 -0.38 -5.68 -0.53
C LEU A 82 -1.41 -5.60 0.61
N ALA A 83 -2.20 -4.52 0.67
CA ALA A 83 -3.26 -4.36 1.68
C ALA A 83 -4.31 -5.48 1.60
N GLN A 84 -4.73 -5.86 0.39
CA GLN A 84 -5.67 -6.98 0.15
C GLN A 84 -5.10 -8.35 0.55
N ALA A 85 -3.77 -8.48 0.57
CA ALA A 85 -3.05 -9.63 1.10
C ALA A 85 -2.86 -9.59 2.63
N GLY A 86 -3.47 -8.63 3.32
CA GLY A 86 -3.41 -8.50 4.77
C GLY A 86 -2.16 -7.80 5.28
N LEU A 87 -1.32 -7.25 4.39
CA LEU A 87 -0.08 -6.57 4.78
C LEU A 87 -0.36 -5.12 5.19
N SER A 88 0.44 -4.64 6.11
CA SER A 88 0.49 -3.25 6.59
C SER A 88 1.82 -2.59 6.19
N GLU A 89 1.89 -1.26 6.31
CA GLU A 89 3.15 -0.51 6.17
C GLU A 89 4.24 -1.06 7.11
N ARG A 90 3.86 -1.42 8.35
CA ARG A 90 4.79 -2.05 9.30
C ARG A 90 5.36 -3.36 8.78
N ASP A 91 4.53 -4.23 8.19
CA ASP A 91 4.99 -5.48 7.59
C ASP A 91 6.00 -5.21 6.46
N MET A 92 5.80 -4.14 5.69
CA MET A 92 6.74 -3.74 4.63
C MET A 92 8.11 -3.35 5.18
N LEU A 93 8.21 -2.92 6.44
CA LEU A 93 9.46 -2.51 7.08
C LEU A 93 10.13 -3.65 7.86
N GLU A 94 9.34 -4.61 8.36
CA GLU A 94 9.80 -5.64 9.30
C GLU A 94 9.93 -7.04 8.67
N LEU A 95 9.11 -7.37 7.66
CA LEU A 95 9.15 -8.71 7.05
C LEU A 95 10.18 -8.79 5.92
N PRO A 96 10.82 -9.96 5.71
CA PRO A 96 11.63 -10.20 4.52
C PRO A 96 10.80 -10.04 3.24
N ALA A 97 11.40 -9.46 2.20
CA ALA A 97 10.74 -9.24 0.91
C ALA A 97 10.12 -10.51 0.30
N ASP A 98 10.77 -11.67 0.47
CA ASP A 98 10.24 -12.95 -0.03
C ASP A 98 8.98 -13.39 0.72
N ALA A 99 8.88 -13.14 2.03
CA ALA A 99 7.67 -13.44 2.79
C ALA A 99 6.50 -12.52 2.38
N ILE A 100 6.80 -11.27 2.03
CA ILE A 100 5.82 -10.30 1.51
C ILE A 100 5.27 -10.78 0.16
N THR A 101 6.14 -11.10 -0.79
CA THR A 101 5.74 -11.53 -2.13
C THR A 101 5.06 -12.89 -2.13
N GLU A 102 5.49 -13.82 -1.28
CA GLU A 102 4.82 -15.10 -1.08
C GLU A 102 3.40 -14.92 -0.55
N ARG A 103 3.20 -14.04 0.46
CA ARG A 103 1.86 -13.76 1.00
C ARG A 103 0.91 -13.20 -0.06
N VAL A 104 1.40 -12.30 -0.92
CA VAL A 104 0.64 -11.77 -2.06
C VAL A 104 0.26 -12.89 -3.04
N ASN A 105 1.23 -13.70 -3.46
CA ASN A 105 0.99 -14.80 -4.40
C ASN A 105 -0.02 -15.82 -3.86
N ASN A 106 0.11 -16.18 -2.57
CA ASN A 106 -0.81 -17.08 -1.89
C ASN A 106 -2.23 -16.50 -1.82
N ARG A 107 -2.36 -15.19 -1.54
CA ARG A 107 -3.67 -14.50 -1.53
C ARG A 107 -4.35 -14.51 -2.89
N LEU A 108 -3.57 -14.34 -3.97
CA LEU A 108 -4.06 -14.26 -5.35
C LEU A 108 -4.30 -15.63 -5.99
N GLY A 109 -3.64 -16.68 -5.51
CA GLY A 109 -3.70 -18.02 -6.10
C GLY A 109 -2.85 -18.20 -7.35
N TYR A 110 -2.01 -17.21 -7.70
CA TYR A 110 -1.05 -17.29 -8.80
C TYR A 110 0.18 -16.41 -8.53
N ARG A 111 1.27 -16.66 -9.26
CA ARG A 111 2.54 -15.94 -9.09
C ARG A 111 2.51 -14.59 -9.80
N LEU A 112 2.05 -13.56 -9.10
CA LEU A 112 2.12 -12.16 -9.54
C LEU A 112 3.51 -11.57 -9.27
N CYS A 113 3.99 -11.73 -8.03
CA CYS A 113 5.30 -11.25 -7.59
C CYS A 113 6.33 -12.35 -7.83
N ASN A 114 7.26 -12.11 -8.76
CA ASN A 114 8.38 -13.02 -9.03
C ASN A 114 9.64 -12.62 -8.23
N ASP A 115 10.72 -13.37 -8.39
CA ASP A 115 11.97 -13.13 -7.66
C ASP A 115 12.56 -11.74 -7.95
N ALA A 116 12.31 -11.22 -9.15
CA ALA A 116 12.73 -9.87 -9.51
C ALA A 116 11.92 -8.81 -8.76
N THR A 117 10.64 -9.06 -8.49
CA THR A 117 9.79 -8.23 -7.63
C THR A 117 10.24 -8.30 -6.18
N SER A 118 10.58 -9.49 -5.66
CA SER A 118 11.18 -9.62 -4.30
C SER A 118 12.45 -8.80 -4.15
N ARG A 119 13.39 -8.89 -5.12
CA ARG A 119 14.63 -8.11 -5.08
C ARG A 119 14.38 -6.60 -5.14
N ALA A 120 13.38 -6.17 -5.91
CA ALA A 120 13.00 -4.77 -5.98
C ALA A 120 12.43 -4.26 -4.65
N ILE A 121 11.56 -5.04 -3.99
CA ILE A 121 11.06 -4.73 -2.64
C ILE A 121 12.21 -4.71 -1.62
N ALA A 122 13.12 -5.68 -1.65
CA ALA A 122 14.27 -5.70 -0.75
C ALA A 122 15.17 -4.46 -0.91
N THR A 123 15.36 -4.00 -2.16
CA THR A 123 16.10 -2.76 -2.44
C THR A 123 15.41 -1.54 -1.84
N LEU A 124 14.08 -1.47 -1.94
CA LEU A 124 13.29 -0.37 -1.34
C LEU A 124 13.38 -0.41 0.20
N GLN A 125 13.32 -1.60 0.80
CA GLN A 125 13.46 -1.76 2.25
C GLN A 125 14.81 -1.21 2.77
N LEU A 126 15.91 -1.48 2.07
CA LEU A 126 17.22 -0.92 2.40
C LEU A 126 17.21 0.61 2.35
N GLN A 127 16.62 1.21 1.31
CA GLN A 127 16.52 2.67 1.17
C GLN A 127 15.72 3.30 2.32
N TRP A 128 14.61 2.67 2.73
CA TRP A 128 13.81 3.17 3.85
C TRP A 128 14.55 3.05 5.19
N GLN A 129 15.32 1.99 5.41
CA GLN A 129 16.15 1.82 6.60
C GLN A 129 17.27 2.87 6.67
N GLU A 130 17.94 3.13 5.54
CA GLU A 130 18.95 4.18 5.43
C GLU A 130 18.35 5.57 5.73
N ALA A 131 17.20 5.89 5.13
CA ALA A 131 16.51 7.17 5.36
C ALA A 131 16.12 7.37 6.83
N ARG A 132 15.67 6.32 7.53
CA ARG A 132 15.34 6.38 8.97
C ARG A 132 16.58 6.58 9.84
N THR A 133 17.70 5.96 9.49
CA THR A 133 18.95 6.07 10.25
C THR A 133 19.56 7.46 10.14
N VAL A 134 19.44 8.11 8.98
CA VAL A 134 19.93 9.49 8.75
C VAL A 134 19.06 10.54 9.47
N GLN A 135 17.81 10.22 9.82
CA GLN A 135 16.88 11.12 10.51
C GLN A 135 16.96 11.08 12.05
N GLN A 136 17.80 10.21 12.63
CA GLN A 136 18.04 10.17 14.08
C GLN A 136 19.34 10.92 14.43
N PRO A 137 19.28 12.10 15.09
CA PRO A 137 20.47 12.76 15.65
C PRO A 137 20.99 12.06 16.91
#